data_AF-A0A519PAQ1-F1
#
_entry.id   AF-A0A519PAQ1-F1
#
_cell.length_a   1.000
_cell.length_b   1.000
_cell.length_c   1.000
_cell.angle_alpha   90.00
_cell.angle_beta   90.00
_cell.angle_gamma   90.00
#
_symmetry.space_group_name_H-M   'P 1'
#
loop_
_entity.id
_entity.type
_entity.pdbx_description
1 polymer ?
#
loop_
_entity_poly.entity_id
_entity_poly.type
_entity_poly.pdbx_seq_one_letter_code
_entity_poly.pdbx_strand_id
1 'polypeptide(L)'
;VGYVNEGLNLYFVVARDSQKLANILADPRVSVAIRSEAEHGDAVGVSMAARASEVTDPAVIARLNQQVLERYPELHVYAPAGASVAVIHLKPEIVSPVGVIDGRSVAHTYSVG
;
A
#
# COMPACT_ATOMS: atom_id res chain seq x y z
N VAL A 1 2.66 7.84 0.95
CA VAL A 1 2.52 7.40 -0.46
C VAL A 1 1.07 7.05 -0.67
N GLY A 2 0.47 7.44 -1.80
CA GLY A 2 -0.87 6.94 -2.16
C GLY A 2 -0.79 5.49 -2.61
N TYR A 3 -1.86 4.72 -2.41
CA TYR A 3 -1.91 3.31 -2.78
C TYR A 3 -3.27 2.93 -3.37
N VAL A 4 -3.30 1.85 -4.12
CA VAL A 4 -4.51 1.10 -4.49
C VAL A 4 -4.41 -0.31 -3.91
N ASN A 5 -5.54 -0.95 -3.63
CA ASN A 5 -5.57 -2.29 -3.07
C ASN A 5 -6.38 -3.27 -3.93
N GLU A 6 -5.88 -4.50 -4.06
CA GLU A 6 -6.63 -5.66 -4.56
C GLU A 6 -6.71 -6.70 -3.42
N GLY A 7 -7.86 -6.71 -2.72
CA GLY A 7 -7.97 -7.43 -1.44
C GLY A 7 -7.01 -6.83 -0.40
N LEU A 8 -6.14 -7.67 0.18
CA LEU A 8 -5.10 -7.24 1.12
C LEU A 8 -3.78 -6.84 0.44
N ASN A 9 -3.64 -7.04 -0.87
CA ASN A 9 -2.46 -6.60 -1.60
C ASN A 9 -2.50 -5.10 -1.80
N LEU A 10 -1.37 -4.43 -1.58
CA LEU A 10 -1.24 -3.00 -1.81
C LEU A 10 -0.30 -2.72 -2.99
N TYR A 11 -0.65 -1.72 -3.78
CA TYR A 11 0.16 -1.24 -4.90
C TYR A 11 0.35 0.27 -4.76
N PHE A 12 1.59 0.72 -4.92
CA PHE A 12 1.92 2.14 -4.89
C PHE A 12 3.05 2.47 -5.85
N VAL A 13 3.18 3.74 -6.20
CA VAL A 13 4.26 4.23 -7.05
C VAL A 13 5.33 4.93 -6.23
N VAL A 14 6.58 4.74 -6.60
CA VAL A 14 7.74 5.48 -6.10
C VAL A 14 8.62 5.94 -7.24
N ALA A 15 9.34 7.05 -7.07
CA ALA A 15 10.33 7.47 -8.05
C ALA A 15 11.48 6.45 -8.12
N ARG A 16 12.00 6.19 -9.31
CA ARG A 16 13.09 5.21 -9.53
C ARG A 16 14.39 5.58 -8.84
N ASP A 17 14.66 6.87 -8.68
CA ASP A 17 15.82 7.42 -7.99
C ASP A 17 15.58 7.61 -6.48
N SER A 18 14.41 7.20 -5.96
CA SER A 18 14.09 7.41 -4.57
C SER A 18 14.89 6.50 -3.65
N GLN A 19 15.32 7.06 -2.50
CA GLN A 19 15.88 6.29 -1.40
C GLN A 19 14.94 5.16 -0.93
N LYS A 20 13.62 5.36 -1.07
CA LYS A 20 12.61 4.35 -0.73
C LYS A 20 12.76 3.10 -1.58
N LEU A 21 12.91 3.26 -2.89
CA LEU A 21 13.13 2.14 -3.80
C LEU A 21 14.46 1.46 -3.50
N ALA A 22 15.53 2.24 -3.30
CA ALA A 22 16.84 1.69 -2.93
C ALA A 22 16.78 0.83 -1.67
N ASN A 23 16.06 1.28 -0.63
CA ASN A 23 15.88 0.51 0.60
C ASN A 23 15.08 -0.78 0.37
N ILE A 24 14.00 -0.72 -0.40
CA ILE A 24 13.16 -1.89 -0.73
C ILE A 24 13.94 -2.93 -1.54
N LEU A 25 14.78 -2.49 -2.47
CA LEU A 25 15.63 -3.38 -3.27
C LEU A 25 16.73 -4.04 -2.43
N ALA A 26 17.23 -3.35 -1.39
CA ALA A 26 18.22 -3.90 -0.47
C ALA A 26 17.59 -4.91 0.53
N ASP A 27 16.39 -4.63 1.04
CA ASP A 27 15.62 -5.53 1.89
C ASP A 27 14.12 -5.43 1.55
N PRO A 28 13.50 -6.49 0.97
CA PRO A 28 12.11 -6.44 0.54
C PRO A 28 11.12 -6.56 1.70
N ARG A 29 11.57 -6.74 2.95
CA ARG A 29 10.68 -6.78 4.11
C ARG A 29 10.27 -5.36 4.48
N VAL A 30 8.97 -5.09 4.41
CA VAL A 30 8.42 -3.77 4.72
C VAL A 30 7.38 -3.86 5.82
N SER A 31 7.28 -2.77 6.59
CA SER A 31 6.17 -2.52 7.51
C SER A 31 5.31 -1.39 6.96
N VAL A 32 4.00 -1.54 7.09
CA VAL A 32 3.00 -0.58 6.64
C VAL A 32 2.11 -0.20 7.82
N ALA A 33 1.82 1.09 7.95
CA ALA A 33 0.84 1.63 8.87
C ALA A 33 -0.15 2.50 8.10
N ILE A 34 -1.43 2.17 8.18
CA ILE A 34 -2.54 2.91 7.55
C ILE A 34 -3.46 3.38 8.67
N ARG A 35 -3.75 4.67 8.69
CA ARG A 35 -4.73 5.25 9.63
C ARG A 35 -6.05 5.45 8.91
N SER A 36 -7.16 5.23 9.62
CA SER A 36 -8.48 5.70 9.22
C SER A 36 -8.54 7.24 9.19
N GLU A 37 -9.39 7.78 8.33
CA GLU A 37 -9.72 9.22 8.26
C GLU A 37 -10.74 9.66 9.33
N ALA A 38 -11.29 8.72 10.12
CA ALA A 38 -12.20 9.05 11.21
C ALA A 38 -11.54 9.99 12.23
N GLU A 39 -12.22 11.08 12.57
CA GLU A 39 -11.63 12.17 13.35
C GLU A 39 -11.54 11.87 14.86
N HIS A 40 -12.48 11.12 15.45
CA HIS A 40 -12.53 10.89 16.90
C HIS A 40 -13.23 9.57 17.28
N GLY A 41 -12.62 8.78 18.17
CA GLY A 41 -13.17 7.54 18.71
C GLY A 41 -13.33 6.42 17.66
N ASP A 42 -13.06 5.17 18.02
CA ASP A 42 -13.32 3.98 17.17
C ASP A 42 -12.57 3.92 15.82
N ALA A 43 -11.56 4.76 15.60
CA ALA A 43 -10.73 4.69 14.41
C ALA A 43 -9.92 3.38 14.39
N VAL A 44 -10.19 2.53 13.41
CA VAL A 44 -9.41 1.31 13.16
C VAL A 44 -8.37 1.62 12.08
N GLY A 45 -7.09 1.57 12.47
CA GLY A 45 -5.96 1.53 11.57
C GLY A 45 -5.53 0.10 11.25
N VAL A 46 -4.56 -0.03 10.34
CA VAL A 46 -3.94 -1.30 9.98
C VAL A 46 -2.43 -1.18 10.12
N SER A 47 -1.83 -2.11 10.86
CA SER A 47 -0.40 -2.40 10.83
C SER A 47 -0.18 -3.69 10.04
N MET A 48 0.80 -3.73 9.15
CA MET A 48 1.05 -4.88 8.28
C MET A 48 2.54 -5.09 8.06
N ALA A 49 2.99 -6.34 8.16
CA ALA A 49 4.28 -6.76 7.62
C ALA A 49 4.03 -7.40 6.24
N ALA A 50 4.82 -7.01 5.25
CA ALA A 50 4.65 -7.45 3.88
C ALA A 50 6.00 -7.63 3.19
N ARG A 51 5.98 -8.35 2.08
CA ARG A 51 7.10 -8.48 1.16
C ARG A 51 6.86 -7.63 -0.08
N ALA A 52 7.80 -6.77 -0.39
CA ALA A 52 7.75 -5.86 -1.52
C ALA A 52 8.41 -6.46 -2.77
N SER A 53 7.82 -6.20 -3.92
CA SER A 53 8.39 -6.50 -5.24
C SER A 53 8.00 -5.45 -6.27
N GLU A 54 8.90 -5.13 -7.19
CA GLU A 54 8.56 -4.29 -8.34
C GLU A 54 7.66 -5.05 -9.32
N VAL A 55 6.59 -4.39 -9.77
CA VAL A 55 5.73 -4.87 -10.84
C VAL A 55 6.27 -4.34 -12.15
N THR A 56 6.76 -5.23 -13.01
CA THR A 56 7.30 -4.90 -14.33
C THR A 56 6.40 -5.33 -15.48
N ASP A 57 5.36 -6.13 -15.20
CA ASP A 57 4.41 -6.58 -16.22
C ASP A 57 3.51 -5.42 -16.69
N PRO A 58 3.61 -4.99 -17.96
CA PRO A 58 2.80 -3.90 -18.49
C PRO A 58 1.29 -4.13 -18.39
N ALA A 59 0.84 -5.39 -18.48
CA ALA A 59 -0.58 -5.71 -18.39
C ALA A 59 -1.14 -5.47 -16.97
N VAL A 60 -0.36 -5.80 -15.95
CA VAL A 60 -0.71 -5.51 -14.55
C VAL A 60 -0.73 -4.01 -14.30
N ILE A 61 0.28 -3.29 -14.80
CA ILE A 61 0.36 -1.82 -14.65
C ILE A 61 -0.85 -1.14 -15.32
N ALA A 62 -1.21 -1.57 -16.54
CA ALA A 62 -2.37 -1.04 -17.24
C ALA A 62 -3.67 -1.27 -16.46
N ARG A 63 -3.86 -2.46 -15.89
CA ARG A 63 -5.02 -2.78 -15.04
C ARG A 63 -5.09 -1.91 -13.79
N LEU A 64 -3.97 -1.72 -13.09
CA LEU A 64 -3.91 -0.88 -11.89
C LEU A 64 -4.21 0.59 -12.21
N ASN A 65 -3.70 1.10 -13.34
CA ASN A 65 -4.02 2.45 -13.79
C ASN A 65 -5.51 2.62 -14.07
N GLN A 66 -6.15 1.63 -14.71
CA GLN A 66 -7.58 1.64 -14.93
C GLN A 66 -8.37 1.66 -13.61
N GLN A 67 -7.98 0.83 -12.62
CA GLN A 67 -8.63 0.82 -11.31
C GLN A 67 -8.51 2.15 -10.57
N VAL A 68 -7.37 2.82 -10.67
CA VAL A 68 -7.19 4.15 -10.08
C VAL A 68 -8.15 5.16 -10.72
N LEU A 69 -8.25 5.16 -12.05
CA LEU A 69 -9.18 6.04 -12.78
C LEU A 69 -10.65 5.75 -12.43
N GLU A 70 -11.02 4.48 -12.28
CA GLU A 70 -12.39 4.08 -11.91
C GLU A 70 -12.74 4.44 -10.46
N ARG A 71 -11.79 4.27 -9.53
CA ARG A 71 -12.02 4.48 -8.10
C ARG A 71 -11.90 5.95 -7.69
N TYR A 72 -11.09 6.71 -8.42
CA TYR A 72 -10.79 8.10 -8.13
C TYR A 72 -10.87 8.95 -9.41
N PRO A 73 -12.07 9.11 -10.00
CA PRO A 73 -12.24 9.81 -11.27
C PRO A 73 -11.80 11.29 -11.21
N GLU A 74 -11.87 11.91 -10.04
CA GLU A 74 -11.40 13.26 -9.76
C GLU A 74 -9.88 13.39 -9.57
N LEU A 75 -9.18 12.28 -9.31
CA LEU A 75 -7.73 12.27 -9.18
C LEU A 75 -7.11 12.20 -10.58
N HIS A 76 -6.65 13.35 -11.06
CA HIS A 76 -5.72 13.43 -12.20
C HIS A 76 -4.33 12.93 -11.78
N VAL A 77 -4.21 11.63 -11.48
CA VAL A 77 -2.92 11.03 -11.16
C VAL A 77 -2.06 11.08 -12.42
N TYR A 78 -1.08 11.98 -12.43
CA TYR A 78 0.01 11.94 -13.39
C TYR A 78 0.83 10.68 -13.11
N ALA A 79 0.47 9.57 -13.75
CA ALA A 79 1.25 8.35 -13.79
C ALA A 79 2.07 8.39 -15.09
N PRO A 80 3.29 8.96 -15.11
CA PRO A 80 4.12 8.86 -16.29
C PRO A 80 4.35 7.37 -16.54
N ALA A 81 3.78 6.85 -17.62
CA ALA A 81 4.13 5.55 -18.13
C ALA A 81 5.61 5.62 -18.52
N GLY A 82 6.53 5.10 -17.70
CA GLY A 82 7.94 5.15 -18.04
C GLY A 82 8.95 4.95 -16.93
N ALA A 83 10.21 5.18 -17.32
CA ALA A 83 11.43 4.99 -16.55
C ALA A 83 11.61 5.93 -15.33
N SER A 84 10.63 6.79 -15.01
CA SER A 84 10.74 7.71 -13.86
C SER A 84 10.15 7.13 -12.57
N VAL A 85 9.21 6.19 -12.67
CA VAL A 85 8.57 5.56 -11.51
C VAL A 85 8.65 4.03 -11.56
N ALA A 86 8.63 3.41 -10.38
CA ALA A 86 8.47 1.98 -10.18
C ALA A 86 7.14 1.73 -9.47
N VAL A 87 6.39 0.74 -9.97
CA VAL A 87 5.18 0.24 -9.31
C VAL A 87 5.60 -0.85 -8.34
N ILE A 88 5.24 -0.71 -7.07
CA ILE A 88 5.60 -1.65 -6.02
C ILE A 88 4.36 -2.37 -5.55
N HIS A 89 4.41 -3.69 -5.55
CA HIS A 89 3.43 -4.58 -4.95
C HIS A 89 3.91 -5.00 -3.56
N LEU A 90 3.01 -4.92 -2.59
CA LEU A 90 3.18 -5.47 -1.25
C LEU A 90 2.28 -6.69 -1.08
N LYS A 91 2.91 -7.86 -0.94
CA LYS A 91 2.23 -9.08 -0.53
C LYS A 91 2.21 -9.15 1.01
N PRO A 92 1.05 -9.09 1.68
CA PRO A 92 0.96 -9.20 3.13
C PRO A 92 1.46 -10.56 3.62
N GLU A 93 2.22 -10.56 4.72
CA GLU A 93 2.60 -11.76 5.47
C GLU A 93 1.92 -11.75 6.86
N ILE A 94 1.76 -10.57 7.47
CA ILE A 94 1.09 -10.36 8.75
C ILE A 94 0.23 -9.10 8.67
N VAL A 95 -1.01 -9.16 9.15
CA VAL A 95 -1.92 -8.01 9.24
C VAL A 95 -2.47 -7.90 10.65
N SER A 96 -2.45 -6.68 11.20
CA SER A 96 -3.01 -6.36 12.51
C SER A 96 -3.91 -5.13 12.40
N PRO A 97 -5.24 -5.27 12.44
CA PRO A 97 -6.14 -4.16 12.73
C PRO A 97 -5.83 -3.63 14.13
N VAL A 98 -5.68 -2.31 14.24
CA VAL A 98 -5.38 -1.63 15.49
C VAL A 98 -6.44 -0.56 15.71
N GLY A 99 -7.17 -0.65 16.81
CA GLY A 99 -8.24 0.30 17.14
C GLY A 99 -8.11 0.82 18.57
N VAL A 100 -8.84 1.90 18.85
CA VAL A 100 -9.13 2.36 20.20
C VAL A 100 -10.64 2.29 20.40
N ILE A 101 -11.09 1.34 21.19
CA ILE A 101 -12.51 1.09 21.49
C ILE A 101 -12.70 1.30 22.99
N ASP A 102 -13.68 2.12 23.38
CA ASP A 102 -13.93 2.47 24.79
C ASP A 102 -12.68 2.98 25.55
N GLY A 103 -11.82 3.73 24.85
CA GLY A 103 -10.57 4.26 25.42
C GLY A 103 -9.47 3.22 25.62
N ARG A 104 -9.62 2.00 25.11
CA ARG A 104 -8.62 0.93 25.19
C ARG A 104 -8.08 0.58 23.82
N SER A 105 -6.75 0.48 23.73
CA SER A 105 -6.11 -0.05 22.53
C SER A 105 -6.40 -1.53 22.38
N VAL A 106 -6.91 -1.91 21.21
CA VAL A 106 -7.12 -3.30 20.81
C VAL A 106 -6.36 -3.58 19.53
N ALA A 107 -5.70 -4.73 19.48
CA ALA A 107 -5.06 -5.22 18.27
C ALA A 107 -5.21 -6.73 18.20
N HIS A 108 -5.52 -7.22 17.01
CA HIS A 108 -5.55 -8.65 16.71
C HIS A 108 -4.63 -8.92 15.54
N THR A 109 -3.72 -9.87 15.68
CA THR A 109 -2.72 -10.16 14.64
C THR A 109 -3.06 -11.44 13.92
N TYR A 110 -3.01 -11.39 12.59
CA TYR A 110 -3.28 -12.49 11.69
C TYR A 110 -2.08 -12.73 10.77
N SER A 111 -1.71 -14.00 10.57
CA SER A 111 -0.79 -14.40 9.51
C SER A 111 -1.56 -14.65 8.21
N VAL A 112 -1.01 -14.19 7.10
CA VAL A 112 -1.60 -14.32 5.76
C VAL A 112 -0.64 -15.15 4.91
N GLY A 113 -1.09 -16.32 4.42
CA GLY A 113 -0.31 -17.24 3.59
C GLY A 113 -0.62 -17.09 2.11
#